data_AF-A0A381U3C6-F1
#
_entry.id   AF-A0A381U3C6-F1
#
_cell.length_a   1.000
_cell.length_b   1.000
_cell.length_c   1.000
_cell.angle_alpha   90.00
_cell.angle_beta   90.00
_cell.angle_gamma   90.00
#
_symmetry.space_group_name_H-M   'P 1'
#
loop_
_entity.id
_entity.type
_entity.pdbx_description
1 polymer ?
#
loop_
_entity_poly.entity_id
_entity_poly.type
_entity_poly.pdbx_seq_one_letter_code
_entity_poly.pdbx_strand_id
1 'polypeptide(L)'
;VICEIAFTGSGCAISKASASLMTESVKGKTLAEVRTLSRRFQEMVTADAETEPDTDALGKLSVFAGVRAYPARVKCAVLAWHTLRAAIAADHKVATTE
;
A
#
# COMPACT_ATOMS: atom_id res chain seq x y z
N VAL A 1 13.86 10.24 -6.48
CA VAL A 1 12.99 10.60 -5.33
C VAL A 1 11.61 10.90 -5.87
N ILE A 2 10.53 10.61 -5.13
CA ILE A 2 9.17 11.00 -5.50
C ILE A 2 8.96 12.46 -5.09
N CYS A 3 9.01 13.38 -6.06
CA CYS A 3 8.79 14.80 -5.80
C CYS A 3 7.30 15.08 -5.55
N GLU A 4 6.43 14.61 -6.44
CA GLU A 4 4.99 14.79 -6.37
C GLU A 4 4.28 13.47 -6.64
N ILE A 5 3.13 13.30 -5.98
CA ILE A 5 2.25 12.15 -6.15
C ILE A 5 0.83 12.56 -5.80
N ALA A 6 -0.12 12.10 -6.59
CA ALA A 6 -1.54 12.30 -6.35
C ALA A 6 -2.30 11.05 -6.81
N PHE A 7 -3.50 10.86 -6.28
CA PHE A 7 -4.41 9.81 -6.75
C PHE A 7 -5.80 10.37 -6.98
N THR A 8 -6.52 9.77 -7.92
CA THR A 8 -7.95 9.94 -8.10
C THR A 8 -8.56 8.55 -8.23
N GLY A 9 -9.80 8.36 -7.82
CA GLY A 9 -10.44 7.07 -7.97
C GLY A 9 -11.71 6.91 -7.16
N SER A 10 -12.46 5.87 -7.49
CA SER A 10 -13.66 5.44 -6.78
C SER A 10 -13.45 4.04 -6.22
N GLY A 11 -13.96 3.80 -5.01
CA GLY A 11 -13.82 2.52 -4.33
C GLY A 11 -14.29 2.59 -2.89
N CYS A 12 -14.17 1.46 -2.19
CA CYS A 12 -14.56 1.37 -0.79
C CYS A 12 -13.70 2.29 0.11
N ALA A 13 -14.13 2.49 1.35
CA ALA A 13 -13.39 3.31 2.32
C ALA A 13 -11.92 2.85 2.50
N ILE A 14 -11.67 1.54 2.51
CA ILE A 14 -10.32 0.97 2.69
C ILE A 14 -9.40 1.31 1.52
N SER A 15 -9.87 1.19 0.27
CA SER A 15 -9.02 1.48 -0.90
C SER A 15 -8.71 2.97 -1.01
N LYS A 16 -9.68 3.84 -0.71
CA LYS A 16 -9.45 5.29 -0.68
C LYS A 16 -8.51 5.70 0.45
N ALA A 17 -8.69 5.13 1.65
CA ALA A 17 -7.79 5.39 2.78
C ALA A 17 -6.37 4.92 2.49
N SER A 18 -6.21 3.72 1.89
CA SER A 18 -4.89 3.18 1.55
C SER A 18 -4.18 4.05 0.53
N ALA A 19 -4.88 4.48 -0.54
CA ALA A 19 -4.31 5.39 -1.52
C ALA A 19 -3.89 6.72 -0.89
N SER A 20 -4.74 7.31 -0.04
CA SER A 20 -4.43 8.57 0.66
C SER A 20 -3.17 8.46 1.53
N LEU A 21 -3.14 7.48 2.45
CA LEU A 21 -2.00 7.31 3.35
C LEU A 21 -0.73 6.85 2.61
N MET A 22 -0.87 6.07 1.53
CA MET A 22 0.25 5.73 0.66
C MET A 22 0.87 7.01 0.07
N THR A 23 0.08 7.92 -0.50
CA THR A 23 0.62 9.17 -1.09
C THR A 23 1.38 10.02 -0.07
N GLU A 24 0.85 10.18 1.14
CA GLU A 24 1.55 10.85 2.25
C GLU A 24 2.86 10.12 2.62
N SER A 25 2.83 8.79 2.66
CA SER A 25 3.96 8.00 3.16
C SER A 25 5.12 7.87 2.17
N VAL A 26 4.87 8.05 0.87
CA VAL A 26 5.89 7.87 -0.19
C VAL A 26 6.44 9.19 -0.74
N LYS A 27 5.75 10.32 -0.52
CA LYS A 27 6.24 11.63 -0.96
C LYS A 27 7.57 11.97 -0.29
N GLY A 28 8.54 12.46 -1.08
CA GLY A 28 9.88 12.79 -0.61
C GLY A 28 10.83 11.59 -0.43
N LYS A 29 10.38 10.35 -0.67
CA LYS A 29 11.21 9.14 -0.53
C LYS A 29 11.91 8.76 -1.83
N THR A 30 13.06 8.08 -1.72
CA THR A 30 13.74 7.40 -2.82
C THR A 30 12.97 6.17 -3.28
N LEU A 31 13.23 5.70 -4.50
CA LEU A 31 12.58 4.49 -5.01
C LEU A 31 12.91 3.24 -4.17
N ALA A 32 14.12 3.18 -3.60
CA ALA A 32 14.53 2.08 -2.73
C ALA A 32 13.71 2.05 -1.42
N GLU A 33 13.51 3.20 -0.80
CA GLU A 33 12.67 3.33 0.40
C GLU A 33 11.21 3.00 0.10
N VAL A 34 10.67 3.46 -1.04
CA VAL A 34 9.29 3.18 -1.45
C VAL A 34 9.07 1.70 -1.73
N ARG A 35 10.03 1.02 -2.36
CA ARG A 35 9.99 -0.44 -2.55
C ARG A 35 10.00 -1.18 -1.22
N THR A 36 10.85 -0.75 -0.29
CA THR A 36 10.93 -1.33 1.06
C THR A 36 9.62 -1.14 1.82
N LEU A 37 9.04 0.07 1.77
CA LEU A 37 7.76 0.38 2.40
C LEU A 37 6.61 -0.42 1.79
N SER A 38 6.55 -0.51 0.45
CA SER A 38 5.54 -1.30 -0.26
C SER A 38 5.59 -2.76 0.14
N ARG A 39 6.79 -3.34 0.23
CA ARG A 39 6.99 -4.73 0.66
C ARG A 39 6.48 -4.93 2.08
N ARG A 40 6.91 -4.09 3.04
CA ARG A 40 6.48 -4.17 4.44
C ARG A 40 4.96 -4.02 4.59
N PHE A 41 4.36 -3.10 3.86
CA PHE A 41 2.92 -2.92 3.88
C PHE A 41 2.19 -4.16 3.37
N GLN A 42 2.66 -4.74 2.25
CA GLN A 42 2.10 -5.95 1.69
C GLN A 42 2.24 -7.12 2.67
N GLU A 43 3.43 -7.34 3.23
CA GLU A 43 3.70 -8.36 4.25
C GLU A 43 2.76 -8.23 5.44
N MET A 44 2.56 -7.01 5.97
CA MET A 44 1.67 -6.77 7.11
C MET A 44 0.21 -7.17 6.83
N VAL A 45 -0.32 -6.83 5.65
CA VAL A 45 -1.74 -7.09 5.33
C VAL A 45 -2.00 -8.50 4.80
N THR A 46 -0.96 -9.23 4.40
CA THR A 46 -1.05 -10.63 3.95
C THR A 46 -0.53 -11.64 4.97
N ALA A 47 0.11 -11.19 6.06
CA ALA A 47 0.58 -12.06 7.12
C ALA A 47 -0.59 -12.81 7.78
N ASP A 48 -0.30 -14.01 8.28
CA ASP A 48 -1.27 -14.77 9.06
C ASP A 48 -1.78 -13.94 10.23
N ALA A 49 -3.06 -14.11 10.57
CA ALA A 49 -3.72 -13.34 11.62
C ALA A 49 -3.02 -13.46 12.99
N GLU A 50 -2.34 -14.59 13.22
CA GLU A 50 -1.58 -14.92 14.43
C GLU A 50 -0.16 -14.34 14.46
N THR A 51 0.35 -13.82 13.35
CA THR A 51 1.70 -13.23 13.29
C THR A 51 1.66 -11.82 13.87
N GLU A 52 2.51 -11.46 14.82
CA GLU A 52 2.56 -10.07 15.30
C GLU A 52 3.12 -9.15 14.20
N PRO A 53 2.39 -8.12 13.76
CA PRO A 53 2.85 -7.26 12.68
C PRO A 53 3.93 -6.30 13.18
N ASP A 54 5.06 -6.22 12.48
CA ASP A 54 6.04 -5.15 12.68
C ASP A 54 5.46 -3.82 12.17
N THR A 55 4.82 -3.08 13.08
CA THR A 55 4.14 -1.81 12.78
C THR A 55 5.03 -0.59 12.91
N ASP A 56 6.15 -0.68 13.62
CA ASP A 56 6.99 0.48 13.96
C ASP A 56 7.56 1.14 12.70
N ALA A 57 7.94 0.31 11.72
CA ALA A 57 8.45 0.76 10.43
C ALA A 57 7.38 1.36 9.49
N LEU A 58 6.09 1.15 9.77
CA LEU A 58 4.99 1.52 8.89
C LEU A 58 4.28 2.82 9.31
N GLY A 59 4.53 3.32 10.52
CA GLY A 59 3.96 4.58 11.00
C GLY A 59 2.44 4.60 10.87
N LYS A 60 1.88 5.62 10.21
CA LYS A 60 0.41 5.75 10.00
C LYS A 60 -0.20 4.57 9.22
N LEU A 61 0.59 3.82 8.44
CA LEU A 61 0.08 2.69 7.67
C LEU A 61 -0.27 1.48 8.56
N SER A 62 0.21 1.44 9.80
CA SER A 62 -0.11 0.41 10.79
C SER A 62 -1.62 0.25 11.06
N VAL A 63 -2.42 1.29 10.79
CA VAL A 63 -3.89 1.25 10.89
C VAL A 63 -4.53 0.17 10.01
N PHE A 64 -3.82 -0.30 8.98
CA PHE A 64 -4.27 -1.39 8.11
C PHE A 64 -3.91 -2.79 8.63
N ALA A 65 -3.20 -2.93 9.75
CA ALA A 65 -2.81 -4.24 10.30
C ALA A 65 -4.01 -5.17 10.51
N GLY A 66 -5.15 -4.62 10.95
CA GLY A 66 -6.39 -5.38 11.13
C GLY A 66 -7.04 -5.89 9.85
N VAL A 67 -6.65 -5.40 8.66
CA VAL A 67 -7.24 -5.83 7.37
C VAL A 67 -6.92 -7.30 7.07
N ARG A 68 -5.81 -7.84 7.58
CA ARG A 68 -5.44 -9.25 7.38
C ARG A 68 -6.48 -10.24 7.91
N ALA A 69 -7.27 -9.84 8.91
CA ALA A 69 -8.40 -10.63 9.42
C ALA A 69 -9.59 -10.70 8.45
N TYR A 70 -9.56 -9.92 7.36
CA TYR A 70 -10.63 -9.82 6.37
C TYR A 70 -10.05 -10.05 4.96
N PRO A 71 -9.82 -11.31 4.53
CA PRO A 71 -9.19 -11.63 3.24
C PRO A 71 -9.84 -10.93 2.04
N ALA A 72 -11.17 -10.80 2.04
CA ALA A 72 -11.92 -10.08 1.00
C ALA A 72 -11.57 -8.58 0.89
N ARG A 73 -10.99 -7.97 1.93
CA ARG A 73 -10.62 -6.56 1.99
C ARG A 73 -9.12 -6.30 1.79
N VAL A 74 -8.29 -7.34 1.83
CA VAL A 74 -6.84 -7.23 1.54
C VAL A 74 -6.61 -6.65 0.15
N LYS A 75 -7.37 -7.12 -0.86
CA LYS A 75 -7.31 -6.60 -2.23
C LYS A 75 -7.59 -5.09 -2.31
N CYS A 76 -8.50 -4.58 -1.48
CA CYS A 76 -8.77 -3.14 -1.40
C CYS A 76 -7.59 -2.37 -0.78
N ALA A 77 -6.94 -2.92 0.23
CA ALA A 77 -5.80 -2.29 0.89
C ALA A 77 -4.55 -2.23 -0.02
N VAL A 78 -4.31 -3.26 -0.84
CA VAL A 78 -3.08 -3.34 -1.66
C VAL A 78 -3.19 -2.68 -3.03
N LEU A 79 -4.40 -2.41 -3.55
CA LEU A 79 -4.59 -1.92 -4.93
C LEU A 79 -3.71 -0.70 -5.27
N ALA A 80 -3.72 0.34 -4.44
CA ALA A 80 -2.94 1.55 -4.68
C ALA A 80 -1.42 1.28 -4.75
N TRP A 81 -0.94 0.32 -3.95
CA TRP A 81 0.46 -0.10 -3.91
C TRP A 81 0.87 -0.89 -5.15
N HIS A 82 -0.03 -1.72 -5.69
CA HIS A 82 0.18 -2.38 -6.98
C HIS A 82 0.30 -1.35 -8.10
N THR A 83 -0.59 -0.36 -8.12
CA THR A 83 -0.54 0.75 -9.10
C THR A 83 0.76 1.56 -8.97
N LEU A 84 1.19 1.88 -7.75
CA LEU A 84 2.46 2.58 -7.51
C LEU A 84 3.66 1.76 -8.02
N ARG A 85 3.68 0.45 -7.78
CA ARG A 85 4.74 -0.43 -8.25
C ARG A 85 4.80 -0.50 -9.78
N ALA A 86 3.65 -0.60 -10.45
CA ALA A 86 3.56 -0.55 -11.91
C ALA A 86 4.09 0.78 -12.46
N ALA A 87 3.65 1.90 -11.88
CA ALA A 87 4.11 3.24 -12.26
C ALA A 87 5.63 3.41 -12.12
N ILE A 88 6.22 2.94 -11.01
CA ILE A 88 7.68 2.98 -10.78
C ILE A 88 8.44 2.07 -11.77
N ALA A 89 7.85 0.96 -12.18
CA ALA A 89 8.43 0.04 -13.15
C ALA A 89 8.27 0.49 -14.61
N ALA A 90 7.60 1.63 -14.86
CA ALA A 90 7.15 2.04 -16.19
C ALA A 90 6.33 0.95 -16.90
N ASP A 91 5.62 0.12 -16.13
CA ASP A 91 4.66 -0.84 -16.67
C ASP A 91 3.33 -0.11 -16.89
N HIS A 92 2.99 0.09 -18.16
CA HIS A 92 1.77 0.78 -18.58
C HIS A 92 0.52 -0.12 -18.57
N LYS A 93 0.63 -1.36 -18.09
CA LYS A 93 -0.52 -2.23 -17.90
C LYS A 93 -1.38 -1.74 -16.74
N VAL A 94 -2.69 -1.94 -16.87
CA VAL A 94 -3.63 -1.69 -15.79
C VAL A 94 -3.28 -2.62 -14.63
N ALA A 95 -2.95 -2.03 -13.47
CA ALA A 95 -2.68 -2.80 -12.27
C ALA A 95 -3.99 -3.44 -11.77
N THR A 96 -3.98 -4.75 -11.59
CA THR A 96 -5.09 -5.52 -11.02
C THR A 96 -4.66 -6.23 -9.75
N THR A 97 -5.65 -6.61 -8.95
CA THR A 97 -5.49 -7.44 -7.74
C THR A 97 -6.19 -8.79 -7.91
N GLU A 98 -6.44 -9.22 -9.16
CA GLU A 98 -7.12 -10.48 -9.51
C GLU A 98 -6.29 -11.71 -9.13
#